data_AF-D5WVN8-F1
#
_entry.id   AF-D5WVN8-F1
#
_cell.length_a   1.000
_cell.length_b   1.000
_cell.length_c   1.000
_cell.angle_alpha   90.00
_cell.angle_beta   90.00
_cell.angle_gamma   90.00
#
_symmetry.space_group_name_H-M   'P 1'
#
loop_
_entity.id
_entity.type
_entity.pdbx_description
1 polymer ?
#
loop_
_entity_poly.entity_id
_entity_poly.type
_entity_poly.pdbx_seq_one_letter_code
_entity_poly.pdbx_strand_id
1 'polypeptide(L)'
;MTITKLRFDKFTVFDKLDIDLSPGMNVFVGANGTGKTHLMKAAYAACDISKTKGNFAEKLIRVYMPSGHILGRLVKRQKGSARCAVEVHRGSKKLRISFSNHSKSPDSATVNGAKEWMAEPIESVYIPVKEMLANAPGFRSLYAQREIHFEEIYADILDRAYRPALRGPIDGVRKNLLKNLQGIMEGKVTIQEEEFFLRDKQGNLEFTLLAEGMRKLGLLWLLIQNGTLLNGSVLFWDEPEANLNPKLLGPVIEILLELQRTGVQIFLATHDYVILKELDLRRKAGDNISFHSLYRHDDTAEIRCHTTGEFLEIHPNAIAEAFTSLYDREIKRSLGEMLK
;
A
#
# COMPACT_ATOMS: atom_id res chain seq x y z
N MET A 1 -8.31 11.45 -11.38
CA MET A 1 -6.91 11.93 -11.54
C MET A 1 -6.01 11.07 -10.69
N THR A 2 -4.92 10.60 -11.24
CA THR A 2 -3.99 9.66 -10.59
C THR A 2 -2.74 10.39 -10.09
N ILE A 3 -2.03 9.80 -9.14
CA ILE A 3 -0.67 10.25 -8.78
C ILE A 3 0.25 9.90 -9.96
N THR A 4 0.97 10.88 -10.47
CA THR A 4 1.79 10.72 -11.68
C THR A 4 3.28 10.70 -11.37
N LYS A 5 3.71 11.25 -10.23
CA LYS A 5 5.13 11.37 -9.89
C LYS A 5 5.36 11.50 -8.39
N LEU A 6 6.48 10.95 -7.93
CA LEU A 6 7.00 11.11 -6.58
C LEU A 6 8.46 11.55 -6.63
N ARG A 7 8.80 12.60 -5.86
CA ARG A 7 10.18 13.10 -5.73
C ARG A 7 10.57 13.27 -4.27
N PHE A 8 11.65 12.64 -3.86
CA PHE A 8 12.14 12.66 -2.49
C PHE A 8 13.58 13.14 -2.50
N ASP A 9 13.91 14.06 -1.61
CA ASP A 9 15.26 14.56 -1.37
C ASP A 9 15.53 14.47 0.14
N LYS A 10 16.52 13.66 0.52
CA LYS A 10 16.94 13.41 1.91
C LYS A 10 15.78 13.09 2.84
N PHE A 11 14.83 12.28 2.38
CA PHE A 11 13.67 11.87 3.16
C PHE A 11 13.80 10.38 3.54
N THR A 12 13.72 10.11 4.84
CA THR A 12 13.83 8.79 5.47
C THR A 12 15.06 7.99 5.05
N VAL A 13 14.93 7.07 4.09
CA VAL A 13 16.00 6.21 3.57
C VAL A 13 16.57 6.72 2.24
N PHE A 14 15.88 7.65 1.59
CA PHE A 14 16.20 8.12 0.25
C PHE A 14 17.15 9.32 0.31
N ASP A 15 18.25 9.24 -0.43
CA ASP A 15 19.06 10.43 -0.71
C ASP A 15 18.36 11.31 -1.74
N LYS A 16 18.05 10.70 -2.88
CA LYS A 16 17.28 11.28 -3.95
C LYS A 16 16.48 10.17 -4.61
N LEU A 17 15.21 10.44 -4.88
CA LEU A 17 14.34 9.58 -5.66
C LEU A 17 13.49 10.47 -6.57
N ASP A 18 13.37 10.08 -7.83
CA ASP A 18 12.49 10.72 -8.79
C ASP A 18 11.88 9.62 -9.66
N ILE A 19 10.59 9.34 -9.46
CA ILE A 19 9.89 8.26 -10.15
C ILE A 19 8.61 8.77 -10.80
N ASP A 20 8.40 8.37 -12.05
CA ASP A 20 7.13 8.51 -12.75
C ASP A 20 6.28 7.27 -12.50
N LEU A 21 4.97 7.48 -12.34
CA LEU A 21 4.04 6.45 -11.91
C LEU A 21 3.01 6.16 -13.01
N SER A 22 2.68 4.88 -13.15
CA SER A 22 1.57 4.41 -13.97
C SER A 22 0.23 4.90 -13.41
N PRO A 23 -0.73 5.28 -14.28
CA PRO A 23 -2.10 5.55 -13.85
C PRO A 23 -2.85 4.30 -13.38
N GLY A 24 -2.36 3.10 -13.72
CA GLY A 24 -2.94 1.83 -13.32
C GLY A 24 -2.31 1.30 -12.03
N MET A 25 -1.35 0.39 -12.14
CA MET A 25 -0.70 -0.28 -11.02
C MET A 25 0.80 0.04 -10.97
N ASN A 26 1.29 0.34 -9.78
CA ASN A 26 2.68 0.63 -9.46
C ASN A 26 3.16 -0.39 -8.42
N VAL A 27 4.08 -1.26 -8.80
CA VAL A 27 4.55 -2.37 -7.98
C VAL A 27 5.97 -2.06 -7.50
N PHE A 28 6.13 -1.73 -6.22
CA PHE A 28 7.43 -1.53 -5.58
C PHE A 28 8.00 -2.88 -5.17
N VAL A 29 9.17 -3.18 -5.71
CA VAL A 29 9.87 -4.45 -5.53
C VAL A 29 11.21 -4.16 -4.88
N GLY A 30 11.66 -4.99 -3.94
CA GLY A 30 13.00 -4.85 -3.37
C GLY A 30 13.12 -5.46 -1.99
N ALA A 31 14.36 -5.57 -1.50
CA ALA A 31 14.64 -6.12 -0.18
C ALA A 31 14.02 -5.29 0.96
N ASN A 32 14.01 -5.85 2.16
CA ASN A 32 13.53 -5.13 3.36
C ASN A 32 14.40 -3.90 3.65
N GLY A 33 13.75 -2.82 4.10
CA GLY A 33 14.42 -1.55 4.40
C GLY A 33 14.88 -0.73 3.19
N THR A 34 14.47 -1.07 1.97
CA THR A 34 14.71 -0.28 0.74
C THR A 34 13.75 0.90 0.57
N GLY A 35 12.72 1.03 1.43
CA GLY A 35 11.84 2.19 1.47
C GLY A 35 10.48 2.03 0.79
N LYS A 36 10.07 0.82 0.37
CA LYS A 36 8.74 0.53 -0.22
C LYS A 36 7.58 1.13 0.60
N THR A 37 7.45 0.71 1.87
CA THR A 37 6.47 1.25 2.83
C THR A 37 6.59 2.76 3.03
N HIS A 38 7.81 3.30 3.04
CA HIS A 38 8.02 4.74 3.21
C HIS A 38 7.48 5.51 2.01
N LEU A 39 7.68 5.03 0.80
CA LEU A 39 7.17 5.68 -0.40
C LEU A 39 5.63 5.69 -0.40
N MET A 40 5.03 4.53 -0.12
CA MET A 40 3.58 4.38 -0.06
C MET A 40 2.94 5.25 1.03
N LYS A 41 3.54 5.34 2.21
CA LYS A 41 3.04 6.19 3.31
C LYS A 41 3.00 7.67 2.95
N ALA A 42 4.02 8.20 2.28
CA ALA A 42 4.06 9.61 1.86
C ALA A 42 3.02 9.89 0.76
N ALA A 43 2.91 9.00 -0.22
CA ALA A 43 1.90 9.10 -1.28
C ALA A 43 0.47 9.00 -0.70
N TYR A 44 0.25 8.08 0.24
CA TYR A 44 -1.02 7.94 0.97
C TYR A 44 -1.36 9.19 1.76
N ALA A 45 -0.41 9.72 2.55
CA ALA A 45 -0.61 10.95 3.32
C ALA A 45 -1.01 12.13 2.42
N ALA A 46 -0.36 12.26 1.26
CA ALA A 46 -0.72 13.28 0.26
C ALA A 46 -2.14 13.07 -0.30
N CYS A 47 -2.55 11.85 -0.61
CA CYS A 47 -3.91 11.58 -1.05
C CYS A 47 -4.95 11.84 0.04
N ASP A 48 -4.71 11.37 1.26
CA ASP A 48 -5.67 11.44 2.37
C ASP A 48 -6.02 12.89 2.72
N ILE A 49 -5.02 13.78 2.82
CA ILE A 49 -5.27 15.20 3.13
C ILE A 49 -6.10 15.91 2.06
N SER A 50 -6.13 15.42 0.82
CA SER A 50 -6.97 16.02 -0.23
C SER A 50 -8.46 15.90 0.13
N LYS A 51 -8.83 14.86 0.87
CA LYS A 51 -10.19 14.59 1.34
C LYS A 51 -10.43 15.09 2.76
N THR A 52 -9.54 14.78 3.71
CA THR A 52 -9.69 15.17 5.11
C THR A 52 -9.44 16.65 5.38
N LYS A 53 -8.81 17.36 4.41
CA LYS A 53 -8.40 18.77 4.52
C LYS A 53 -7.40 19.03 5.65
N GLY A 54 -6.69 17.99 6.10
CA GLY A 54 -5.70 18.08 7.16
C GLY A 54 -4.38 18.74 6.73
N ASN A 55 -3.53 19.05 7.71
CA ASN A 55 -2.18 19.55 7.48
C ASN A 55 -1.25 18.42 7.00
N PHE A 56 -0.50 18.64 5.92
CA PHE A 56 0.36 17.59 5.35
C PHE A 56 1.50 17.17 6.28
N ALA A 57 2.14 18.12 6.96
CA ALA A 57 3.23 17.83 7.89
C ALA A 57 2.72 17.02 9.10
N GLU A 58 1.55 17.39 9.61
CA GLU A 58 0.89 16.66 10.70
C GLU A 58 0.52 15.24 10.26
N LYS A 59 -0.09 15.08 9.08
CA LYS A 59 -0.42 13.76 8.52
C LYS A 59 0.82 12.87 8.42
N LEU A 60 1.95 13.41 7.93
CA LEU A 60 3.20 12.65 7.87
C LEU A 60 3.71 12.24 9.26
N ILE A 61 3.62 13.12 10.26
CA ILE A 61 3.99 12.75 11.64
C ILE A 61 3.12 11.60 12.16
N ARG A 62 1.80 11.64 11.93
CA ARG A 62 0.89 10.60 12.44
C ARG A 62 0.99 9.29 11.67
N VAL A 63 1.27 9.33 10.37
CA VAL A 63 1.44 8.14 9.51
C VAL A 63 2.79 7.43 9.70
N TYR A 64 3.88 8.18 9.93
CA TYR A 64 5.21 7.58 10.16
C TYR A 64 5.55 7.40 11.63
N MET A 65 4.84 8.09 12.52
CA MET A 65 5.03 8.06 13.97
C MET A 65 6.51 8.17 14.41
N PRO A 66 7.25 9.21 13.96
CA PRO A 66 8.63 9.39 14.43
C PRO A 66 8.66 9.61 15.94
N SER A 67 9.71 9.12 16.61
CA SER A 67 9.85 9.23 18.07
C SER A 67 9.68 10.68 18.57
N GLY A 68 8.82 10.84 19.56
CA GLY A 68 8.44 12.14 20.13
C GLY A 68 7.61 13.01 19.18
N HIS A 69 7.04 12.44 18.11
CA HIS A 69 6.29 13.16 17.07
C HIS A 69 7.11 14.28 16.40
N ILE A 70 8.44 14.16 16.41
CA ILE A 70 9.37 15.16 15.87
C ILE A 70 9.49 14.99 14.35
N LEU A 71 8.97 15.96 13.60
CA LEU A 71 8.99 15.96 12.12
C LEU A 71 10.39 15.79 11.54
N GLY A 72 11.39 16.49 12.08
CA GLY A 72 12.77 16.48 11.62
C GLY A 72 13.44 15.11 11.65
N ARG A 73 12.89 14.14 12.39
CA ARG A 73 13.36 12.75 12.38
C ARG A 73 13.03 11.98 11.10
N LEU A 74 12.14 12.53 10.26
CA LEU A 74 11.87 12.00 8.92
C LEU A 74 12.91 12.46 7.89
N VAL A 75 13.81 13.38 8.24
CA VAL A 75 14.98 13.70 7.41
C VAL A 75 15.95 12.51 7.44
N LYS A 76 16.51 12.16 6.28
CA LYS A 76 17.53 11.12 6.16
C LYS A 76 18.67 11.41 7.12
N ARG A 77 19.04 10.40 7.91
CA ARG A 77 20.09 10.53 8.93
C ARG A 77 21.42 10.84 8.24
N GLN A 78 22.01 11.96 8.61
CA GLN A 78 23.33 12.39 8.18
C GLN A 78 23.98 13.24 9.27
N LYS A 79 25.31 13.41 9.19
CA LYS A 79 26.04 14.33 10.09
C LYS A 79 25.70 15.78 9.74
N GLY A 80 25.53 16.62 10.75
CA GLY A 80 25.29 18.06 10.58
C GLY A 80 23.84 18.44 10.27
N SER A 81 23.64 19.71 9.93
CA SER A 81 22.32 20.23 9.56
C SER A 81 21.87 19.70 8.20
N ALA A 82 20.60 19.35 8.09
CA ALA A 82 20.03 18.70 6.93
C ALA A 82 18.67 19.29 6.60
N ARG A 83 18.33 19.38 5.32
CA ARG A 83 16.97 19.66 4.85
C ARG A 83 16.52 18.54 3.92
N CYS A 84 15.23 18.28 3.94
CA CYS A 84 14.58 17.35 3.03
C CYS A 84 13.47 18.03 2.24
N ALA A 85 13.03 17.38 1.17
CA ALA A 85 11.81 17.71 0.46
C ALA A 85 11.10 16.44 -0.01
N VAL A 86 9.77 16.49 -0.02
CA VAL A 86 8.91 15.48 -0.64
C VAL A 86 7.95 16.20 -1.58
N GLU A 87 7.85 15.73 -2.82
CA GLU A 87 6.92 16.23 -3.83
C GLU A 87 6.05 15.09 -4.37
N VAL A 88 4.74 15.34 -4.43
CA VAL A 88 3.74 14.43 -4.99
C VAL A 88 3.00 15.16 -6.09
N HIS A 89 2.86 14.52 -7.25
CA HIS A 89 2.21 15.11 -8.42
C HIS A 89 0.94 14.37 -8.80
N ARG A 90 -0.06 15.12 -9.27
CA ARG A 90 -1.30 14.61 -9.88
C ARG A 90 -1.59 15.40 -11.14
N GLY A 91 -1.15 14.89 -12.30
CA GLY A 91 -1.18 15.65 -13.54
C GLY A 91 -0.37 16.95 -13.41
N SER A 92 -1.00 18.11 -13.61
CA SER A 92 -0.35 19.42 -13.46
C SER A 92 -0.21 19.88 -12.01
N LYS A 93 -0.93 19.26 -11.06
CA LYS A 93 -0.91 19.68 -9.65
C LYS A 93 0.31 19.12 -8.94
N LYS A 94 0.85 19.92 -8.02
CA LYS A 94 2.03 19.60 -7.22
C LYS A 94 1.78 19.93 -5.75
N LEU A 95 1.97 18.96 -4.87
CA LEU A 95 2.06 19.17 -3.43
C LEU A 95 3.51 18.97 -3.01
N ARG A 96 4.10 19.97 -2.35
CA ARG A 96 5.49 19.90 -1.89
C ARG A 96 5.56 20.25 -0.42
N ILE A 97 6.32 19.48 0.34
CA ILE A 97 6.72 19.79 1.71
C ILE A 97 8.24 19.82 1.82
N SER A 98 8.78 20.74 2.62
CA SER A 98 10.20 20.75 2.97
C SER A 98 10.42 21.22 4.41
N PHE A 99 11.38 20.60 5.09
CA PHE A 99 11.72 20.89 6.49
C PHE A 99 13.17 20.49 6.78
N SER A 100 13.66 20.84 7.98
CA SER A 100 15.02 20.51 8.41
C SER A 100 15.03 19.40 9.46
N ASN A 101 16.20 18.81 9.73
CA ASN A 101 16.34 17.86 10.84
C ASN A 101 16.17 18.51 12.23
N HIS A 102 16.09 19.85 12.30
CA HIS A 102 15.79 20.61 13.51
C HIS A 102 14.29 20.92 13.69
N SER A 103 13.46 20.58 12.70
CA SER A 103 12.02 20.83 12.72
C SER A 103 11.32 19.98 13.79
N LYS A 104 10.86 20.61 14.88
CA LYS A 104 10.25 19.92 16.03
C LYS A 104 8.74 19.72 15.91
N SER A 105 8.04 20.55 15.12
CA SER A 105 6.58 20.57 15.00
C SER A 105 6.13 20.64 13.54
N PRO A 106 4.86 20.31 13.22
CA PRO A 106 4.29 20.46 11.88
C PRO A 106 4.47 21.86 11.28
N ASP A 107 4.28 22.91 12.09
CA ASP A 107 4.32 24.32 11.65
C ASP A 107 5.70 24.78 11.20
N SER A 108 6.75 24.03 11.55
CA SER A 108 8.12 24.32 11.09
C SER A 108 8.39 23.85 9.65
N ALA A 109 7.42 23.21 9.00
CA ALA A 109 7.50 22.79 7.61
C ALA A 109 6.95 23.84 6.66
N THR A 110 7.58 23.97 5.48
CA THR A 110 7.02 24.75 4.37
C THR A 110 6.24 23.81 3.47
N VAL A 111 4.92 24.02 3.34
CA VAL A 111 4.03 23.26 2.45
C VAL A 111 3.53 24.17 1.32
N ASN A 112 3.76 23.77 0.08
CA ASN A 112 3.34 24.49 -1.13
C ASN A 112 2.35 23.65 -1.94
N GLY A 113 1.37 24.31 -2.57
CA GLY A 113 0.36 23.68 -3.44
C GLY A 113 -0.82 23.02 -2.72
N ALA A 114 -0.91 23.10 -1.39
CA ALA A 114 -1.95 22.44 -0.60
C ALA A 114 -3.37 22.87 -0.98
N LYS A 115 -3.61 24.16 -1.26
CA LYS A 115 -4.93 24.68 -1.64
C LYS A 115 -5.46 24.04 -2.93
N GLU A 116 -4.65 24.05 -3.99
CA GLU A 116 -4.98 23.43 -5.28
C GLU A 116 -5.07 21.90 -5.17
N TRP A 117 -4.22 21.31 -4.35
CA TRP A 117 -4.25 19.88 -4.06
C TRP A 117 -5.57 19.47 -3.41
N MET A 118 -6.04 20.23 -2.43
CA MET A 118 -7.30 19.97 -1.75
C MET A 118 -8.53 20.37 -2.57
N ALA A 119 -8.39 21.14 -3.66
CA ALA A 119 -9.54 21.52 -4.49
C ALA A 119 -10.22 20.32 -5.16
N GLU A 120 -9.47 19.24 -5.40
CA GLU A 120 -10.00 17.99 -5.96
C GLU A 120 -9.61 16.81 -5.06
N PRO A 121 -10.54 16.42 -4.16
CA PRO A 121 -10.36 15.26 -3.29
C PRO A 121 -10.20 13.97 -4.08
N ILE A 122 -9.40 13.06 -3.54
CA ILE A 122 -9.30 11.68 -3.97
C ILE A 122 -9.64 10.78 -2.79
N GLU A 123 -10.43 9.74 -3.05
CA GLU A 123 -10.59 8.66 -2.09
C GLU A 123 -9.32 7.79 -2.14
N SER A 124 -8.72 7.54 -0.98
CA SER A 124 -7.56 6.66 -0.90
C SER A 124 -7.64 5.77 0.31
N VAL A 125 -7.03 4.59 0.25
CA VAL A 125 -6.98 3.62 1.34
C VAL A 125 -5.61 2.98 1.43
N TYR A 126 -5.12 2.77 2.65
CA TYR A 126 -3.87 2.06 2.92
C TYR A 126 -4.17 0.78 3.69
N ILE A 127 -3.85 -0.37 3.09
CA ILE A 127 -3.91 -1.68 3.74
C ILE A 127 -2.50 -2.02 4.23
N PRO A 128 -2.25 -1.95 5.56
CA PRO A 128 -0.96 -2.30 6.13
C PRO A 128 -0.71 -3.81 6.19
N VAL A 129 0.54 -4.19 6.43
CA VAL A 129 0.95 -5.59 6.60
C VAL A 129 0.18 -6.27 7.72
N LYS A 130 0.01 -5.58 8.86
CA LYS A 130 -0.76 -6.05 10.01
C LYS A 130 -2.23 -5.72 9.88
N GLU A 131 -3.07 -6.72 10.06
CA GLU A 131 -4.53 -6.60 10.03
C GLU A 131 -5.07 -6.01 11.36
N MET A 132 -6.18 -5.25 11.33
CA MET A 132 -6.73 -4.54 12.50
C MET A 132 -8.21 -4.79 12.80
N LEU A 133 -8.98 -5.44 11.93
CA LEU A 133 -10.43 -5.65 12.06
C LEU A 133 -10.75 -6.50 13.28
N ALA A 134 -9.90 -7.48 13.63
CA ALA A 134 -10.06 -8.24 14.87
C ALA A 134 -9.89 -7.39 16.14
N ASN A 135 -9.17 -6.27 16.05
CA ASN A 135 -8.88 -5.36 17.17
C ASN A 135 -9.71 -4.06 17.09
N ALA A 136 -10.72 -4.03 16.23
CA ALA A 136 -11.44 -2.81 15.91
C ALA A 136 -12.39 -2.30 17.02
N PRO A 137 -13.09 -3.15 17.79
CA PRO A 137 -13.98 -2.69 18.86
C PRO A 137 -13.29 -1.75 19.84
N GLY A 138 -13.86 -0.56 20.04
CA GLY A 138 -13.30 0.46 20.94
C GLY A 138 -12.01 1.16 20.47
N PHE A 139 -11.32 0.66 19.44
CA PHE A 139 -10.05 1.23 18.97
C PHE A 139 -10.19 2.65 18.45
N ARG A 140 -11.25 2.94 17.68
CA ARG A 140 -11.48 4.29 17.10
C ARG A 140 -11.67 5.36 18.17
N SER A 141 -12.47 5.04 19.20
CA SER A 141 -12.68 5.92 20.35
C SER A 141 -11.38 6.11 21.13
N LEU A 142 -10.64 5.02 21.37
CA LEU A 142 -9.35 5.07 22.05
C LEU A 142 -8.33 5.94 21.30
N TYR A 143 -8.19 5.73 19.98
CA TYR A 143 -7.29 6.49 19.12
C TYR A 143 -7.64 7.98 19.09
N ALA A 144 -8.93 8.32 19.04
CA ALA A 144 -9.38 9.72 18.99
C ALA A 144 -9.23 10.46 20.33
N GLN A 145 -9.31 9.77 21.47
CA GLN A 145 -9.42 10.40 22.79
C GLN A 145 -8.20 10.22 23.69
N ARG A 146 -7.25 9.36 23.32
CA ARG A 146 -6.08 9.03 24.15
C ARG A 146 -4.80 9.06 23.32
N GLU A 147 -3.70 9.34 23.98
CA GLU A 147 -2.37 9.20 23.39
C GLU A 147 -1.99 7.71 23.36
N ILE A 148 -2.09 7.10 22.18
CA ILE A 148 -1.67 5.71 21.94
C ILE A 148 -0.61 5.66 20.85
N HIS A 149 0.31 4.69 20.98
CA HIS A 149 1.45 4.56 20.07
C HIS A 149 1.11 3.72 18.83
N PHE A 150 0.14 4.19 18.04
CA PHE A 150 -0.28 3.58 16.78
C PHE A 150 -0.17 4.57 15.62
N GLU A 151 0.28 4.07 14.47
CA GLU A 151 0.30 4.83 13.22
C GLU A 151 -1.14 5.12 12.75
N GLU A 152 -1.39 6.32 12.23
CA GLU A 152 -2.75 6.74 11.85
C GLU A 152 -3.38 5.89 10.75
N ILE A 153 -2.56 5.22 9.92
CA ILE A 153 -3.03 4.29 8.88
C ILE A 153 -3.96 3.19 9.44
N TYR A 154 -3.78 2.80 10.70
CA TYR A 154 -4.61 1.78 11.35
C TYR A 154 -5.98 2.33 11.77
N ALA A 155 -6.04 3.59 12.23
CA ALA A 155 -7.32 4.25 12.49
C ALA A 155 -8.04 4.55 11.17
N ASP A 156 -7.30 5.04 10.18
CA ASP A 156 -7.77 5.38 8.84
C ASP A 156 -8.43 4.21 8.12
N ILE A 157 -7.85 3.01 8.19
CA ILE A 157 -8.39 1.81 7.53
C ILE A 157 -9.66 1.33 8.21
N LEU A 158 -9.74 1.41 9.54
CA LEU A 158 -10.94 1.06 10.30
C LEU A 158 -12.07 2.03 10.00
N ASP A 159 -11.81 3.35 9.98
CA ASP A 159 -12.78 4.37 9.57
C ASP A 159 -13.39 4.07 8.20
N ARG A 160 -12.59 3.54 7.27
CA ARG A 160 -13.04 3.13 5.94
C ARG A 160 -13.79 1.81 5.96
N ALA A 161 -13.34 0.82 6.74
CA ALA A 161 -13.98 -0.49 6.86
C ALA A 161 -15.39 -0.40 7.46
N TYR A 162 -15.61 0.50 8.44
CA TYR A 162 -16.91 0.71 9.07
C TYR A 162 -17.92 1.50 8.22
N ARG A 163 -17.53 2.04 7.06
CA ARG A 163 -18.48 2.77 6.23
C ARG A 163 -19.60 1.84 5.79
N PRO A 164 -20.88 2.28 5.91
CA PRO A 164 -22.00 1.51 5.40
C PRO A 164 -21.87 1.23 3.90
N ALA A 165 -22.52 0.16 3.43
CA ALA A 165 -22.60 -0.14 2.01
C ALA A 165 -23.15 1.06 1.22
N LEU A 166 -22.67 1.23 -0.02
CA LEU A 166 -23.15 2.30 -0.89
C LEU A 166 -24.65 2.16 -1.17
N ARG A 167 -25.34 3.30 -1.22
CA ARG A 167 -26.73 3.36 -1.69
C ARG A 167 -26.79 3.13 -3.20
N GLY A 168 -27.89 2.52 -3.64
CA GLY A 168 -28.17 2.30 -5.07
C GLY A 168 -27.69 0.95 -5.61
N PRO A 169 -27.90 0.70 -6.91
CA PRO A 169 -27.57 -0.58 -7.52
C PRO A 169 -26.06 -0.84 -7.53
N ILE A 170 -25.69 -2.11 -7.41
CA ILE A 170 -24.32 -2.59 -7.60
C ILE A 170 -24.10 -2.78 -9.11
N ASP A 171 -23.10 -2.11 -9.67
CA ASP A 171 -22.71 -2.32 -11.07
C ASP A 171 -22.17 -3.74 -11.29
N GLY A 172 -22.17 -4.19 -12.56
CA GLY A 172 -21.82 -5.57 -12.90
C GLY A 172 -20.40 -5.96 -12.50
N VAL A 173 -19.44 -5.05 -12.63
CA VAL A 173 -18.03 -5.33 -12.29
C VAL A 173 -17.86 -5.47 -10.79
N ARG A 174 -18.40 -4.53 -10.01
CA ARG A 174 -18.40 -4.61 -8.55
C ARG A 174 -19.11 -5.86 -8.04
N LYS A 175 -20.23 -6.24 -8.66
CA LYS A 175 -20.95 -7.47 -8.31
C LYS A 175 -20.09 -8.72 -8.52
N ASN A 176 -19.34 -8.78 -9.61
CA ASN A 176 -18.44 -9.90 -9.90
C ASN A 176 -17.27 -9.95 -8.93
N LEU A 177 -16.63 -8.82 -8.64
CA LEU A 177 -15.56 -8.71 -7.64
C LEU A 177 -16.02 -9.22 -6.26
N LEU A 178 -17.18 -8.75 -5.78
CA LEU A 178 -17.74 -9.16 -4.50
C LEU A 178 -18.10 -10.65 -4.49
N LYS A 179 -18.60 -11.19 -5.60
CA LYS A 179 -18.91 -12.62 -5.75
C LYS A 179 -17.64 -13.48 -5.73
N ASN A 180 -16.58 -13.05 -6.41
CA ASN A 180 -15.30 -13.74 -6.42
C ASN A 180 -14.70 -13.79 -5.02
N LEU A 181 -14.66 -12.65 -4.32
CA LEU A 181 -14.21 -12.59 -2.92
C LEU A 181 -15.06 -13.43 -1.98
N GLN A 182 -16.39 -13.40 -2.13
CA GLN A 182 -17.28 -14.25 -1.35
C GLN A 182 -17.03 -15.74 -1.60
N GLY A 183 -16.69 -16.13 -2.83
CA GLY A 183 -16.30 -17.50 -3.16
C GLY A 183 -15.00 -17.91 -2.50
N ILE A 184 -13.99 -17.03 -2.49
CA ILE A 184 -12.68 -17.30 -1.86
C ILE A 184 -12.79 -17.42 -0.34
N MET A 185 -13.58 -16.55 0.30
CA MET A 185 -13.79 -16.56 1.75
C MET A 185 -14.87 -17.56 2.20
N GLU A 186 -15.58 -18.19 1.25
CA GLU A 186 -16.75 -19.02 1.50
C GLU A 186 -17.86 -18.36 2.33
N GLY A 187 -17.92 -17.02 2.31
CA GLY A 187 -18.79 -16.24 3.18
C GLY A 187 -18.78 -14.74 2.84
N LYS A 188 -19.62 -13.98 3.52
CA LYS A 188 -19.72 -12.52 3.38
C LYS A 188 -19.42 -11.83 4.69
N VAL A 189 -18.89 -10.62 4.63
CA VAL A 189 -18.60 -9.85 5.86
C VAL A 189 -19.87 -9.15 6.34
N THR A 190 -20.09 -9.17 7.65
CA THR A 190 -21.14 -8.41 8.33
C THR A 190 -20.56 -7.71 9.54
N ILE A 191 -21.20 -6.61 9.96
CA ILE A 191 -20.77 -5.81 11.11
C ILE A 191 -21.92 -5.77 12.12
N GLN A 192 -21.64 -6.07 13.39
CA GLN A 192 -22.61 -6.00 14.50
C GLN A 192 -21.90 -5.38 15.71
N GLU A 193 -22.46 -4.34 16.31
CA GLU A 193 -21.92 -3.73 17.55
C GLU A 193 -20.42 -3.38 17.49
N GLU A 194 -19.95 -2.86 16.35
CA GLU A 194 -18.53 -2.59 16.03
C GLU A 194 -17.65 -3.82 15.77
N GLU A 195 -18.15 -5.04 15.90
CA GLU A 195 -17.42 -6.26 15.57
C GLU A 195 -17.64 -6.69 14.12
N PHE A 196 -16.58 -7.24 13.51
CA PHE A 196 -16.62 -7.82 12.16
C PHE A 196 -16.81 -9.33 12.25
N PHE A 197 -17.73 -9.86 11.42
CA PHE A 197 -18.05 -11.28 11.34
C PHE A 197 -18.00 -11.76 9.89
N LEU A 198 -17.51 -12.98 9.67
CA LEU A 198 -17.70 -13.71 8.43
C LEU A 198 -18.97 -14.56 8.58
N ARG A 199 -19.98 -14.28 7.76
CA ARG A 199 -21.21 -15.05 7.70
C ARG A 199 -21.17 -16.04 6.56
N ASP A 200 -21.20 -17.32 6.89
CA ASP A 200 -21.21 -18.45 5.96
C ASP A 200 -22.49 -19.29 6.11
N LYS A 201 -22.46 -20.56 5.68
CA LYS A 201 -23.58 -21.50 5.84
C LYS A 201 -23.73 -22.05 7.26
N GLN A 202 -22.67 -22.03 8.06
CA GLN A 202 -22.61 -22.57 9.42
C GLN A 202 -23.00 -21.53 10.47
N GLY A 203 -22.84 -20.24 10.18
CA GLY A 203 -23.28 -19.17 11.05
C GLY A 203 -22.53 -17.86 10.84
N ASN A 204 -22.44 -17.07 11.90
CA ASN A 204 -21.51 -15.94 11.98
C ASN A 204 -20.28 -16.41 12.73
N LEU A 205 -19.09 -16.14 12.18
CA LEU A 205 -17.81 -16.38 12.82
C LEU A 205 -17.12 -15.03 13.07
N GLU A 206 -16.76 -14.75 14.31
CA GLU A 206 -16.04 -13.54 14.70
C GLU A 206 -14.71 -13.46 13.96
N PHE A 207 -14.31 -12.26 13.52
CA PHE A 207 -13.00 -12.07 12.88
C PHE A 207 -11.83 -12.47 13.79
N THR A 208 -11.98 -12.36 15.11
CA THR A 208 -10.99 -12.83 16.09
C THR A 208 -10.69 -14.33 15.95
N LEU A 209 -11.64 -15.13 15.46
CA LEU A 209 -11.49 -16.57 15.23
C LEU A 209 -11.04 -16.93 13.80
N LEU A 210 -10.91 -15.95 12.89
CA LEU A 210 -10.45 -16.15 11.52
C LEU A 210 -8.92 -16.08 11.41
N ALA A 211 -8.38 -16.79 10.42
CA ALA A 211 -7.00 -16.58 9.99
C ALA A 211 -6.81 -15.14 9.46
N GLU A 212 -5.65 -14.55 9.72
CA GLU A 212 -5.38 -13.15 9.36
C GLU A 212 -5.50 -12.88 7.86
N GLY A 213 -5.08 -13.83 7.02
CA GLY A 213 -5.29 -13.76 5.58
C GLY A 213 -6.76 -13.60 5.19
N MET A 214 -7.67 -14.33 5.84
CA MET A 214 -9.11 -14.21 5.59
C MET A 214 -9.66 -12.86 6.03
N ARG A 215 -9.16 -12.32 7.15
CA ARG A 215 -9.52 -10.96 7.59
C ARG A 215 -9.10 -9.89 6.58
N LYS A 216 -7.92 -10.00 5.96
CA LYS A 216 -7.47 -9.10 4.89
C LYS A 216 -8.39 -9.16 3.66
N LEU A 217 -8.82 -10.36 3.25
CA LEU A 217 -9.80 -10.51 2.17
C LEU A 217 -11.15 -9.92 2.55
N GLY A 218 -11.57 -10.08 3.80
CA GLY A 218 -12.78 -9.47 4.34
C GLY A 218 -12.73 -7.94 4.31
N LEU A 219 -11.58 -7.36 4.66
CA LEU A 219 -11.34 -5.93 4.51
C LEU A 219 -11.46 -5.48 3.05
N LEU A 220 -10.81 -6.18 2.12
CA LEU A 220 -10.93 -5.85 0.69
C LEU A 220 -12.39 -5.90 0.21
N TRP A 221 -13.15 -6.91 0.64
CA TRP A 221 -14.57 -7.04 0.34
C TRP A 221 -15.37 -5.85 0.87
N LEU A 222 -15.14 -5.42 2.11
CA LEU A 222 -15.80 -4.25 2.70
C LEU A 222 -15.51 -2.97 1.91
N LEU A 223 -14.24 -2.73 1.56
CA LEU A 223 -13.81 -1.53 0.83
C LEU A 223 -14.41 -1.44 -0.57
N ILE A 224 -14.62 -2.58 -1.24
CA ILE A 224 -15.33 -2.66 -2.52
C ILE A 224 -16.82 -2.43 -2.29
N GLN A 225 -17.41 -3.09 -1.28
CA GLN A 225 -18.85 -3.02 -1.00
C GLN A 225 -19.31 -1.59 -0.62
N ASN A 226 -18.54 -0.90 0.20
CA ASN A 226 -18.83 0.45 0.66
C ASN A 226 -18.33 1.55 -0.29
N GLY A 227 -17.77 1.16 -1.45
CA GLY A 227 -17.39 2.09 -2.50
C GLY A 227 -16.13 2.90 -2.24
N THR A 228 -15.33 2.53 -1.24
CA THR A 228 -14.01 3.14 -1.04
C THR A 228 -13.08 2.83 -2.22
N LEU A 229 -13.22 1.63 -2.83
CA LEU A 229 -12.49 1.21 -4.02
C LEU A 229 -13.35 1.32 -5.29
N LEU A 230 -13.53 2.55 -5.76
CA LEU A 230 -14.22 2.88 -7.02
C LEU A 230 -13.31 3.64 -7.99
N ASN A 231 -13.77 3.85 -9.22
CA ASN A 231 -13.07 4.64 -10.23
C ASN A 231 -12.56 5.98 -9.67
N GLY A 232 -11.27 6.26 -9.85
CA GLY A 232 -10.61 7.48 -9.39
C GLY A 232 -10.10 7.40 -7.95
N SER A 233 -10.32 6.28 -7.24
CA SER A 233 -9.71 6.02 -5.93
C SER A 233 -8.27 5.51 -6.04
N VAL A 234 -7.54 5.53 -4.93
CA VAL A 234 -6.16 5.02 -4.83
C VAL A 234 -6.04 3.98 -3.72
N LEU A 235 -5.59 2.78 -4.08
CA LEU A 235 -5.29 1.70 -3.15
C LEU A 235 -3.79 1.60 -2.92
N PHE A 236 -3.36 1.66 -1.66
CA PHE A 236 -2.02 1.29 -1.23
C PHE A 236 -2.11 -0.02 -0.46
N TRP A 237 -1.41 -1.07 -0.89
CA TRP A 237 -1.39 -2.35 -0.19
C TRP A 237 0.05 -2.82 0.06
N ASP A 238 0.43 -2.85 1.33
CA ASP A 238 1.76 -3.26 1.79
C ASP A 238 1.76 -4.75 2.13
N GLU A 239 2.60 -5.52 1.43
CA GLU A 239 2.74 -6.99 1.54
C GLU A 239 1.39 -7.73 1.50
N PRO A 240 0.67 -7.68 0.37
CA PRO A 240 -0.58 -8.44 0.20
C PRO A 240 -0.40 -9.94 0.47
N GLU A 241 0.78 -10.50 0.17
CA GLU A 241 1.15 -11.89 0.40
C GLU A 241 1.21 -12.29 1.88
N ALA A 242 1.43 -11.33 2.79
CA ALA A 242 1.66 -11.64 4.20
C ALA A 242 0.42 -12.30 4.82
N ASN A 243 0.62 -13.47 5.43
CA ASN A 243 -0.41 -14.29 6.07
C ASN A 243 -1.49 -14.87 5.11
N LEU A 244 -1.26 -14.85 3.79
CA LEU A 244 -2.10 -15.54 2.81
C LEU A 244 -1.52 -16.90 2.41
N ASN A 245 -2.41 -17.85 2.12
CA ASN A 245 -2.00 -19.10 1.46
C ASN A 245 -1.56 -18.79 0.02
N PRO A 246 -0.42 -19.35 -0.47
CA PRO A 246 0.05 -19.13 -1.83
C PRO A 246 -1.02 -19.37 -2.93
N LYS A 247 -1.94 -20.32 -2.73
CA LYS A 247 -3.04 -20.61 -3.67
C LYS A 247 -4.02 -19.44 -3.84
N LEU A 248 -4.04 -18.50 -2.89
CA LEU A 248 -4.92 -17.33 -2.91
C LEU A 248 -4.28 -16.11 -3.59
N LEU A 249 -2.97 -16.13 -3.83
CA LEU A 249 -2.27 -14.99 -4.44
C LEU A 249 -2.77 -14.73 -5.86
N GLY A 250 -2.90 -15.77 -6.69
CA GLY A 250 -3.45 -15.63 -8.04
C GLY A 250 -4.84 -14.99 -8.09
N PRO A 251 -5.84 -15.51 -7.34
CA PRO A 251 -7.15 -14.88 -7.21
C PRO A 251 -7.10 -13.41 -6.72
N VAL A 252 -6.24 -13.11 -5.74
CA VAL A 252 -6.05 -11.72 -5.25
C VAL A 252 -5.50 -10.82 -6.35
N ILE A 253 -4.49 -11.28 -7.11
CA ILE A 253 -3.94 -10.52 -8.23
C ILE A 253 -4.99 -10.28 -9.31
N GLU A 254 -5.85 -11.25 -9.65
CA GLU A 254 -6.92 -11.02 -10.61
C GLU A 254 -7.88 -9.91 -10.13
N ILE A 255 -8.26 -9.91 -8.85
CA ILE A 255 -9.08 -8.85 -8.26
C ILE A 255 -8.40 -7.48 -8.36
N LEU A 256 -7.09 -7.40 -8.07
CA LEU A 256 -6.34 -6.14 -8.20
C LEU A 256 -6.28 -5.65 -9.65
N LEU A 257 -6.08 -6.55 -10.63
CA LEU A 257 -6.11 -6.21 -12.04
C LEU A 257 -7.51 -5.73 -12.48
N GLU A 258 -8.58 -6.38 -12.02
CA GLU A 258 -9.96 -5.92 -12.26
C GLU A 258 -10.23 -4.53 -11.65
N LEU A 259 -9.77 -4.27 -10.43
CA LEU A 259 -9.85 -2.94 -9.82
C LEU A 259 -9.07 -1.89 -10.62
N GLN A 260 -7.87 -2.23 -11.09
CA GLN A 260 -7.11 -1.36 -11.98
C GLN A 260 -7.89 -1.03 -13.26
N ARG A 261 -8.51 -2.04 -13.89
CA ARG A 261 -9.29 -1.89 -15.12
C ARG A 261 -10.54 -1.01 -14.93
N THR A 262 -11.06 -0.90 -13.70
CA THR A 262 -12.16 0.02 -13.36
C THR A 262 -11.71 1.43 -13.00
N GLY A 263 -10.41 1.72 -13.07
CA GLY A 263 -9.85 3.05 -12.83
C GLY A 263 -9.42 3.32 -11.38
N VAL A 264 -9.25 2.27 -10.56
CA VAL A 264 -8.54 2.38 -9.28
C VAL A 264 -7.04 2.41 -9.55
N GLN A 265 -6.33 3.42 -9.04
CA GLN A 265 -4.87 3.39 -9.08
C GLN A 265 -4.33 2.57 -7.92
N ILE A 266 -3.43 1.62 -8.19
CA ILE A 266 -2.94 0.68 -7.20
C ILE A 266 -1.45 0.87 -6.97
N PHE A 267 -1.04 0.88 -5.71
CA PHE A 267 0.34 0.87 -5.25
C PHE A 267 0.55 -0.38 -4.41
N LEU A 268 1.40 -1.28 -4.88
CA LEU A 268 1.69 -2.55 -4.24
C LEU A 268 3.13 -2.55 -3.77
N ALA A 269 3.39 -2.86 -2.50
CA ALA A 269 4.74 -3.19 -2.05
C ALA A 269 4.82 -4.68 -1.81
N THR A 270 5.80 -5.33 -2.42
CA THR A 270 6.01 -6.77 -2.27
C THR A 270 7.49 -7.10 -2.31
N HIS A 271 7.83 -8.24 -1.73
CA HIS A 271 9.11 -8.89 -1.90
C HIS A 271 8.96 -10.34 -2.38
N ASP A 272 7.76 -10.68 -2.88
CA ASP A 272 7.36 -12.04 -3.21
C ASP A 272 7.38 -12.29 -4.71
N TYR A 273 8.10 -13.34 -5.13
CA TYR A 273 8.20 -13.72 -6.53
C TYR A 273 6.87 -14.18 -7.13
N VAL A 274 6.05 -14.87 -6.34
CA VAL A 274 4.77 -15.42 -6.80
C VAL A 274 3.81 -14.28 -7.16
N ILE A 275 3.76 -13.22 -6.36
CA ILE A 275 3.01 -11.99 -6.68
C ILE A 275 3.45 -11.42 -8.04
N LEU A 276 4.77 -11.25 -8.25
CA LEU A 276 5.29 -10.70 -9.49
C LEU A 276 4.98 -11.61 -10.69
N LYS A 277 5.07 -12.92 -10.50
CA LYS A 277 4.81 -13.88 -11.56
C LYS A 277 3.32 -14.00 -11.89
N GLU A 278 2.44 -13.96 -10.90
CA GLU A 278 0.99 -13.93 -11.09
C GLU A 278 0.57 -12.65 -11.83
N LEU A 279 1.20 -11.51 -11.55
CA LEU A 279 0.98 -10.27 -12.31
C LEU A 279 1.39 -10.42 -13.78
N ASP A 280 2.58 -10.95 -14.04
CA ASP A 280 3.08 -11.18 -15.41
C ASP A 280 2.21 -12.17 -16.19
N LEU A 281 1.71 -13.23 -15.55
CA LEU A 281 0.89 -14.25 -16.19
C LEU A 281 -0.57 -13.81 -16.42
N ARG A 282 -1.12 -12.93 -15.57
CA ARG A 282 -2.53 -12.50 -15.63
C ARG A 282 -2.75 -11.16 -16.31
N ARG A 283 -1.70 -10.35 -16.48
CA ARG A 283 -1.81 -9.06 -17.17
C ARG A 283 -2.32 -9.26 -18.59
N LYS A 284 -3.13 -8.31 -19.05
CA LYS A 284 -3.63 -8.20 -20.42
C LYS A 284 -2.96 -7.00 -21.09
N ALA A 285 -2.97 -6.94 -22.42
CA ALA A 285 -2.31 -5.87 -23.19
C ALA A 285 -2.79 -4.44 -22.86
N GLY A 286 -3.96 -4.28 -22.25
CA GLY A 286 -4.50 -2.98 -21.80
C GLY A 286 -4.23 -2.64 -20.33
N ASP A 287 -3.58 -3.53 -19.57
CA ASP A 287 -3.27 -3.27 -18.17
C ASP A 287 -2.03 -2.38 -18.06
N ASN A 288 -2.13 -1.30 -17.28
CA ASN A 288 -1.05 -0.33 -17.12
C ASN A 288 -0.26 -0.65 -15.85
N ILE A 289 0.79 -1.46 -15.96
CA ILE A 289 1.60 -1.89 -14.82
C ILE A 289 3.01 -1.32 -14.95
N SER A 290 3.54 -0.75 -13.87
CA SER A 290 4.95 -0.37 -13.76
C SER A 290 5.56 -1.03 -12.53
N PHE A 291 6.69 -1.69 -12.74
CA PHE A 291 7.51 -2.27 -11.68
C PHE A 291 8.63 -1.29 -11.33
N HIS A 292 8.76 -0.98 -10.04
CA HIS A 292 9.76 -0.08 -9.49
C HIS A 292 10.67 -0.88 -8.57
N SER A 293 11.80 -1.35 -9.10
CA SER A 293 12.79 -2.07 -8.31
C SER A 293 13.60 -1.07 -7.47
N LEU A 294 13.49 -1.16 -6.14
CA LEU A 294 14.24 -0.40 -5.15
C LEU A 294 15.39 -1.25 -4.61
N TYR A 295 16.60 -0.72 -4.71
CA TYR A 295 17.81 -1.44 -4.33
C TYR A 295 18.86 -0.50 -3.75
N ARG A 296 19.74 -1.05 -2.90
CA ARG A 296 20.93 -0.32 -2.43
C ARG A 296 22.01 -0.44 -3.50
N HIS A 297 22.59 0.69 -3.88
CA HIS A 297 23.78 0.68 -4.74
C HIS A 297 24.99 0.19 -3.93
N ASP A 298 25.77 -0.72 -4.52
CA ASP A 298 26.87 -1.41 -3.81
C ASP A 298 27.90 -0.43 -3.24
N ASP A 299 28.28 0.60 -4.01
CA ASP A 299 29.33 1.53 -3.58
C ASP A 299 28.87 2.60 -2.57
N THR A 300 27.65 3.14 -2.74
CA THR A 300 27.20 4.31 -1.97
C THR A 300 26.23 3.95 -0.85
N ALA A 301 25.73 2.70 -0.83
CA ALA A 301 24.62 2.23 0.00
C ALA A 301 23.33 3.06 -0.14
N GLU A 302 23.25 3.95 -1.13
CA GLU A 302 22.09 4.78 -1.42
C GLU A 302 21.01 3.95 -2.10
N ILE A 303 19.76 4.28 -1.79
CA ILE A 303 18.62 3.67 -2.47
C ILE A 303 18.48 4.27 -3.87
N ARG A 304 18.49 3.42 -4.89
CA ARG A 304 18.15 3.74 -6.27
C ARG A 304 16.86 3.03 -6.69
N CYS A 305 16.28 3.51 -7.77
CA CYS A 305 15.10 2.91 -8.37
C CYS A 305 15.31 2.70 -9.86
N HIS A 306 14.96 1.50 -10.34
CA HIS A 306 14.81 1.20 -11.75
C HIS A 306 13.32 0.92 -12.04
N THR A 307 12.79 1.53 -13.09
CA THR A 307 11.39 1.38 -13.47
C THR A 307 11.27 0.73 -14.84
N THR A 308 10.41 -0.27 -14.96
CA THR A 308 10.08 -0.94 -16.23
C THR A 308 8.61 -1.34 -16.25
N GLY A 309 8.03 -1.50 -17.46
CA GLY A 309 6.72 -2.11 -17.66
C GLY A 309 6.78 -3.65 -17.80
N GLU A 310 7.97 -4.22 -17.98
CA GLU A 310 8.15 -5.63 -18.29
C GLU A 310 8.75 -6.42 -17.12
N PHE A 311 8.13 -7.55 -16.78
CA PHE A 311 8.56 -8.41 -15.68
C PHE A 311 10.02 -8.90 -15.85
N LEU A 312 10.40 -9.26 -17.08
CA LEU A 312 11.75 -9.76 -17.39
C LEU A 312 12.83 -8.69 -17.30
N GLU A 313 12.46 -7.41 -17.33
CA GLU A 313 13.38 -6.26 -17.26
C GLU A 313 13.49 -5.69 -15.84
N ILE A 314 12.84 -6.30 -14.85
CA ILE A 314 12.99 -5.88 -13.46
C ILE A 314 14.47 -6.11 -13.09
N HIS A 315 15.18 -5.02 -12.84
CA HIS A 315 16.59 -5.04 -12.52
C HIS A 315 16.93 -3.97 -11.48
N PRO A 316 17.78 -4.25 -10.49
CA PRO A 316 18.16 -5.59 -10.06
C PRO A 316 16.94 -6.31 -9.48
N ASN A 317 16.89 -7.63 -9.60
CA ASN A 317 15.80 -8.43 -9.06
C ASN A 317 16.34 -9.49 -8.12
N ALA A 318 16.81 -9.04 -6.96
CA ALA A 318 17.33 -9.91 -5.89
C ALA A 318 16.34 -11.03 -5.51
N ILE A 319 15.03 -10.81 -5.73
CA ILE A 319 13.99 -11.80 -5.50
C ILE A 319 14.08 -12.90 -6.56
N ALA A 320 14.08 -12.55 -7.85
CA ALA A 320 14.25 -13.53 -8.93
C ALA A 320 15.58 -14.28 -8.79
N GLU A 321 16.68 -13.59 -8.49
CA GLU A 321 17.99 -14.22 -8.26
C GLU A 321 17.96 -15.25 -7.12
N ALA A 322 17.31 -14.93 -6.00
CA ALA A 322 17.14 -15.87 -4.90
C ALA A 322 16.30 -17.09 -5.32
N PHE A 323 15.21 -16.88 -6.06
CA PHE A 323 14.36 -17.96 -6.56
C PHE A 323 15.07 -18.85 -7.59
N THR A 324 15.82 -18.27 -8.53
CA THR A 324 16.65 -19.03 -9.48
C THR A 324 17.69 -19.87 -8.74
N SER A 325 18.35 -19.31 -7.73
CA SER A 325 19.30 -20.05 -6.88
C SER A 325 18.63 -21.22 -6.14
N LEU A 326 17.41 -21.06 -5.64
CA LEU A 326 16.65 -22.15 -5.04
C LEU A 326 16.39 -23.28 -6.04
N TYR A 327 15.92 -22.93 -7.25
CA TYR A 327 15.61 -23.89 -8.31
C TYR A 327 16.85 -24.61 -8.82
N ASP A 328 17.96 -23.91 -8.99
CA ASP A 328 19.24 -24.51 -9.39
C ASP A 328 19.74 -25.53 -8.36
N ARG A 329 19.58 -25.25 -7.07
CA ARG A 329 19.93 -26.20 -6.00
C ARG A 329 19.02 -27.42 -6.00
N GLU A 330 17.74 -27.24 -6.30
CA GLU A 330 16.77 -28.34 -6.43
C GLU A 330 17.12 -29.24 -7.62
N ILE A 331 17.35 -28.66 -8.80
CA ILE A 331 17.80 -29.39 -10.00
C ILE A 331 19.08 -30.17 -9.71
N LYS A 332 20.08 -29.53 -9.09
CA LYS A 332 21.34 -30.18 -8.72
C LYS A 332 21.12 -31.39 -7.80
N ARG A 333 20.18 -31.31 -6.86
CA ARG A 333 19.83 -32.44 -5.99
C ARG A 333 19.16 -33.56 -6.79
N SER A 334 18.16 -33.25 -7.61
CA SER A 334 17.45 -34.25 -8.41
C SER A 334 18.36 -34.95 -9.42
N LEU A 335 19.24 -34.20 -10.10
CA LEU A 335 20.22 -34.78 -11.04
C LEU A 335 21.35 -35.54 -10.34
N GLY A 336 21.76 -35.11 -9.14
CA GLY A 336 22.75 -35.81 -8.33
C GLY A 336 22.26 -37.15 -7.75
N GLU A 337 20.94 -37.28 -7.53
CA GLU A 337 20.30 -38.55 -7.14
C GLU A 337 20.11 -39.52 -8.32
N MET A 338 20.12 -39.05 -9.58
CA MET A 338 20.04 -39.89 -10.79
C MET A 338 21.38 -40.52 -11.22
N LEU A 339 22.50 -40.09 -10.65
CA LEU A 339 23.86 -40.57 -10.97
C LEU A 339 24.44 -41.53 -9.90
N LYS A 340 23.62 -41.96 -8.94
CA LYS A 340 23.90 -43.06 -8.02
C LYS A 340 22.98 -44.23 -8.32
#